data_AF-A0A5P2DNQ0-F1
#
_entry.id   AF-A0A5P2DNQ0-F1
#
_cell.length_a   1.000
_cell.length_b   1.000
_cell.length_c   1.000
_cell.angle_alpha   90.00
_cell.angle_beta   90.00
_cell.angle_gamma   90.00
#
_symmetry.space_group_name_H-M   'P 1'
#
loop_
_entity.id
_entity.type
_entity.pdbx_description
1 polymer ?
#
loop_
_entity_poly.entity_id
_entity_poly.type
_entity_poly.pdbx_seq_one_letter_code
_entity_poly.pdbx_strand_id
1 'polypeptide(L)' 'MTHLNWRKSSFCQEGEACVHVAAAAPGADVKVAGSADPGEAYLSVSQTAWSAFLRALKGAGTS' A
#
# COMPACT_ATOMS: atom_id res chain seq x y z
N MET A 1 18.05 7.09 -8.92
CA MET A 1 16.70 7.43 -8.42
C MET A 1 15.95 6.12 -8.26
N THR A 2 15.43 5.82 -7.08
CA THR A 2 14.65 4.60 -6.82
C THR A 2 13.28 4.73 -7.48
N HIS A 3 13.04 3.98 -8.55
CA HIS A 3 11.75 4.00 -9.25
C HIS A 3 10.73 3.18 -8.46
N LEU A 4 9.69 3.85 -7.97
CA LEU A 4 8.58 3.20 -7.27
C LEU A 4 7.58 2.67 -8.30
N ASN A 5 7.42 1.35 -8.33
CA ASN A 5 6.40 0.70 -9.14
C ASN A 5 5.07 0.68 -8.37
N TRP A 6 4.27 1.73 -8.54
CA TRP A 6 2.97 1.86 -7.87
C TRP A 6 1.94 0.86 -8.41
N ARG A 7 1.25 0.21 -7.49
CA ARG A 7 0.12 -0.69 -7.75
C ARG A 7 -1.14 -0.04 -7.19
N LYS A 8 -2.08 0.28 -8.08
CA LYS A 8 -3.38 0.85 -7.73
C LYS A 8 -4.37 -0.25 -7.37
N SER A 9 -5.19 -0.01 -6.34
CA SER A 9 -6.32 -0.85 -5.98
C SER A 9 -7.43 -0.80 -7.05
N SER A 10 -8.12 -1.91 -7.28
CA SER A 10 -9.27 -1.99 -8.18
C SER A 10 -10.49 -1.21 -7.66
N PHE A 11 -10.59 -1.00 -6.34
CA PHE A 11 -11.71 -0.31 -5.68
C PHE A 11 -11.65 1.22 -5.80
N CYS A 12 -10.63 1.76 -6.45
CA CYS A 12 -10.43 3.20 -6.64
C CYS A 12 -11.53 3.85 -7.53
N GLN A 13 -12.43 3.06 -8.13
CA GLN A 13 -13.58 3.56 -8.88
C GLN A 13 -14.83 3.76 -7.99
N GLU A 14 -14.89 3.13 -6.81
CA GLU A 14 -16.06 3.13 -5.92
C GLU A 14 -15.97 4.26 -4.87
N GLY A 15 -15.79 5.50 -5.35
CA GLY A 15 -16.02 6.72 -4.56
C GLY A 15 -15.05 6.98 -3.40
N GLU A 16 -13.76 7.20 -3.70
CA GLU A 16 -12.69 7.65 -2.78
C GLU A 16 -11.85 6.55 -2.09
N ALA A 17 -12.16 5.25 -2.26
CA ALA A 17 -11.38 4.14 -1.66
C ALA A 17 -10.07 3.82 -2.40
N CYS A 18 -9.40 4.84 -2.95
CA CYS A 18 -8.17 4.67 -3.71
C CYS A 18 -6.98 4.36 -2.80
N VAL A 19 -6.36 3.20 -3.01
CA VAL A 19 -5.11 2.84 -2.34
C VAL A 19 -4.05 2.50 -3.37
N HIS A 20 -2.87 3.10 -3.23
CA HIS A 20 -1.68 2.82 -4.00
C HIS A 20 -0.59 2.27 -3.09
N VAL A 21 0.07 1.20 -3.54
CA VAL A 21 1.19 0.59 -2.82
C VAL A 21 2.41 0.44 -3.71
N ALA A 22 3.61 0.68 -3.18
CA ALA A 22 4.87 0.45 -3.88
C ALA A 22 5.96 0.01 -2.92
N ALA A 23 6.94 -0.74 -3.42
CA ALA A 23 8.21 -0.97 -2.76
C ALA A 23 9.33 -0.72 -3.77
N ALA A 24 10.42 -0.10 -3.32
CA ALA A 24 11.54 0.27 -4.20
C ALA A 24 12.39 -0.93 -4.61
N ALA A 25 12.45 -1.96 -3.75
CA ALA A 25 13.16 -3.22 -3.94
C ALA A 25 12.61 -4.28 -2.97
N PRO A 26 12.86 -5.58 -3.20
CA PRO A 26 12.62 -6.60 -2.20
C PRO A 26 13.36 -6.25 -0.89
N GLY A 27 12.66 -6.28 0.25
CA GLY A 27 13.25 -5.91 1.54
C GLY A 27 13.16 -4.43 1.90
N ALA A 28 12.78 -3.56 0.95
CA ALA A 28 12.56 -2.15 1.24
C ALA A 28 11.22 -1.90 1.94
N ASP A 29 11.11 -0.73 2.56
CA ASP A 29 9.85 -0.25 3.13
C ASP A 29 8.76 -0.15 2.07
N VAL A 30 7.55 -0.47 2.50
CA VAL A 30 6.34 -0.40 1.69
C VAL A 30 5.77 1.00 1.82
N LYS A 31 5.57 1.65 0.69
CA LYS A 31 4.95 2.97 0.59
C LYS A 31 3.47 2.79 0.29
N VAL A 32 2.61 3.52 1.00
CA VAL A 32 1.16 3.47 0.87
C VAL A 32 0.61 4.88 0.71
N ALA A 33 -0.16 5.13 -0.34
CA ALA A 33 -0.84 6.41 -0.57
C ALA A 33 -2.35 6.19 -0.72
N GLY A 34 -3.14 7.08 -0.13
CA GLY A 34 -4.62 7.07 -0.21
C GLY A 34 -5.20 8.01 -1.26
N SER A 35 -4.36 8.77 -1.98
CA SER A 35 -4.78 9.71 -3.03
C SER A 35 -4.73 9.07 -4.41
N ALA A 36 -5.44 9.66 -5.37
CA ALA A 36 -5.28 9.40 -6.79
C ALA A 36 -3.84 9.64 -7.29
N ASP A 37 -3.13 10.57 -6.62
CA ASP A 37 -1.75 10.97 -6.94
C ASP A 37 -0.78 10.49 -5.85
N PRO A 38 -0.16 9.29 -5.99
CA PRO A 38 0.70 8.71 -4.96
C PRO A 38 2.07 9.41 -4.80
N GLY A 39 2.41 10.34 -5.70
CA GLY A 39 3.65 11.11 -5.65
C GLY A 39 3.63 12.26 -4.64
N GLU A 40 2.45 12.75 -4.27
CA GLU A 40 2.30 13.94 -3.41
C GLU A 40 2.37 13.61 -1.92
N ALA A 41 1.73 12.51 -1.50
CA ALA A 41 1.71 12.09 -0.10
C ALA A 41 1.62 10.56 0.03
N TYR A 42 2.57 9.97 0.76
CA TYR A 42 2.57 8.55 1.10
C TYR A 42 3.15 8.30 2.49
N LEU A 43 2.68 7.22 3.11
CA LEU A 43 3.21 6.67 4.35
C LEU A 43 4.25 5.60 4.01
N SER A 44 5.38 5.59 4.71
CA SER A 44 6.35 4.50 4.65
C SER A 44 6.13 3.56 5.83
N VAL A 45 6.01 2.27 5.53
CA VAL A 45 5.74 1.20 6.49
C VAL A 45 6.83 0.15 6.34
N SER A 46 7.44 -0.27 7.46
CA SER A 46 8.46 -1.31 7.41
C SER A 46 7.88 -2.63 6.89
N GLN A 47 8.72 -3.43 6.24
CA GLN A 47 8.28 -4.71 5.66
C GLN A 47 7.67 -5.66 6.71
N THR A 48 8.22 -5.66 7.93
CA THR A 48 7.72 -6.46 9.05
C THR A 48 6.34 -6.00 9.50
N ALA A 49 6.15 -4.68 9.66
CA ALA A 49 4.85 -4.11 10.04
C ALA A 49 3.79 -4.36 8.95
N TRP A 50 4.16 -4.18 7.68
CA TRP A 50 3.29 -4.48 6.54
C TRP A 50 2.84 -5.94 6.51
N SER A 51 3.76 -6.88 6.74
CA SER A 51 3.44 -8.32 6.78
C SER A 51 2.55 -8.68 7.96
N ALA A 52 2.74 -8.05 9.13
CA ALA A 52 1.84 -8.22 10.28
C ALA A 52 0.44 -7.69 10.00
N PHE A 53 0.35 -6.51 9.39
CA PHE A 53 -0.92 -5.90 8.97
C PHE A 53 -1.71 -6.78 8.00
N LEU A 54 -1.07 -7.28 6.95
CA LEU A 54 -1.72 -8.17 5.98
C LEU A 54 -2.22 -9.47 6.62
N ARG A 55 -1.50 -10.03 7.59
CA ARG A 55 -1.95 -11.21 8.35
C ARG A 55 -3.19 -10.90 9.18
N ALA A 56 -3.20 -9.75 9.86
CA ALA A 56 -4.34 -9.32 10.67
C ALA A 56 -5.60 -9.12 9.79
N LEU A 57 -5.46 -8.44 8.64
CA LEU A 57 -6.59 -8.22 7.71
C LEU A 57 -7.17 -9.53 7.17
N LYS A 58 -6.32 -10.48 6.77
CA LYS A 58 -6.78 -11.79 6.25
C LYS A 58 -7.47 -12.62 7.33
N GLY A 59 -7.00 -12.55 8.57
CA GLY A 59 -7.65 -13.22 9.72
C GLY A 59 -8.94 -12.55 10.17
N ALA A 60 -9.13 -11.26 9.90
CA ALA A 60 -10.36 -10.54 10.22
C ALA A 60 -11.53 -10.83 9.26
N GLY A 61 -11.25 -11.33 8.05
CA GLY A 61 -12.26 -11.67 7.04
C GLY A 61 -12.98 -13.01 7.26
N THR A 62 -12.68 -13.73 8.35
CA THR A 62 -13.33 -15.01 8.72
C THR A 62 -14.38 -14.87 9.82
N SER A 63 -14.98 -13.68 9.98
CA SER A 63 -16.03 -13.45 10.97
C SER A 63 -17.40 -13.23 10.35
#